data_AF-A0A382YUI4-F1
#
_entry.id   AF-A0A382YUI4-F1
#
_cell.length_a   1.000
_cell.length_b   1.000
_cell.length_c   1.000
_cell.angle_alpha   90.00
_cell.angle_beta   90.00
_cell.angle_gamma   90.00
#
_symmetry.space_group_name_H-M   'P 1'
#
loop_
_entity.id
_entity.type
_entity.pdbx_description
1 polymer ?
#
loop_
_entity_poly.entity_id
_entity_poly.type
_entity_poly.pdbx_seq_one_letter_code
_entity_poly.pdbx_strand_id
1 'polypeptide(L)'
;MKDKEIKVSGGLRTEAESLEAELNKKWFEKNPSSWETKIENFPKYVRRQNLTRFLVLYEIFQKVIGVKGSIIECGVNQGFGVMTWAKLSAILEPVNLTRRIYGFDTFKGFPEVSKKDLSKKSKHVKPGDLSADTLEELKGLSEVHD
;
A
#
# COMPACT_ATOMS: atom_id res chain seq x y z
N MET A 1 17.07 26.45 -12.10
CA MET A 1 15.73 25.88 -11.80
C MET A 1 15.58 25.89 -10.28
N LYS A 2 14.50 26.47 -9.73
CA LYS A 2 14.28 26.44 -8.27
C LYS A 2 14.16 24.98 -7.83
N ASP A 3 14.96 24.55 -6.86
CA ASP A 3 14.86 23.24 -6.22
C ASP A 3 13.47 23.13 -5.58
N LYS A 4 12.53 22.50 -6.29
CA LYS A 4 11.19 22.27 -5.78
C LYS A 4 11.26 21.12 -4.79
N GLU A 5 10.90 21.37 -3.54
CA GLU A 5 10.81 20.33 -2.52
C GLU A 5 9.81 19.25 -2.97
N ILE A 6 10.29 18.01 -2.98
CA ILE A 6 9.53 16.85 -3.44
C ILE A 6 8.83 16.27 -2.22
N LYS A 7 7.49 16.32 -2.18
CA LYS A 7 6.72 15.72 -1.07
C LYS A 7 7.19 14.29 -0.79
N VAL A 8 7.33 13.97 0.49
CA VAL A 8 7.76 12.65 0.99
C VAL A 8 6.93 11.51 0.38
N SER A 9 5.62 11.72 0.21
CA SER A 9 4.74 10.80 -0.50
C SER A 9 4.17 11.44 -1.77
N GLY A 10 4.28 10.72 -2.89
CA GLY A 10 3.69 11.12 -4.17
C GLY A 10 4.29 12.38 -4.81
N GLY A 11 5.45 12.87 -4.34
CA GLY A 11 6.04 14.13 -4.82
C GLY A 11 6.55 14.12 -6.26
N LEU A 12 6.68 12.94 -6.89
CA LEU A 12 7.13 12.75 -8.26
C LEU A 12 5.99 12.56 -9.28
N ARG A 13 4.74 12.70 -8.85
CA ARG A 13 3.58 12.57 -9.73
C ARG A 13 3.56 13.68 -10.77
N THR A 14 3.18 13.34 -11.99
CA THR A 14 2.77 14.31 -13.02
C THR A 14 1.50 15.04 -12.58
N GLU A 15 1.15 16.13 -13.29
CA GLU A 15 -0.08 16.88 -13.03
C GLU A 15 -1.32 16.00 -13.21
N ALA A 16 -1.39 15.23 -14.29
CA ALA A 16 -2.48 14.28 -14.55
C ALA A 16 -2.61 13.24 -13.43
N GLU A 17 -1.51 12.63 -12.99
CA GLU A 17 -1.52 11.65 -11.89
C GLU A 17 -1.89 12.29 -10.53
N SER A 18 -1.66 13.58 -10.37
CA SER A 18 -2.05 14.29 -9.15
C SER A 18 -3.56 14.50 -9.09
N LEU A 19 -4.20 14.79 -10.23
CA LEU A 19 -5.64 15.02 -10.36
C LEU A 19 -6.48 13.73 -10.44
N GLU A 20 -5.88 12.61 -10.88
CA GLU A 20 -6.59 11.35 -11.15
C GLU A 20 -7.46 10.85 -9.98
N ALA A 21 -6.98 10.90 -8.73
CA ALA A 21 -7.81 10.43 -7.60
C ALA A 21 -9.07 11.27 -7.39
N GLU A 22 -8.98 12.59 -7.57
CA GLU A 22 -10.12 13.49 -7.38
C GLU A 22 -11.16 13.24 -8.48
N LEU A 23 -10.71 13.05 -9.72
CA LEU A 23 -11.58 12.70 -10.84
C LEU A 23 -12.24 11.33 -10.64
N ASN A 24 -11.47 10.32 -10.20
CA ASN A 24 -12.02 8.99 -9.92
C ASN A 24 -13.04 9.04 -8.78
N LYS A 25 -12.77 9.80 -7.71
CA LYS A 25 -13.71 10.02 -6.60
C LYS A 25 -15.03 10.64 -7.10
N LYS A 26 -14.95 11.68 -7.93
CA LYS A 26 -16.14 12.33 -8.51
C LYS A 26 -17.03 11.33 -9.27
N TRP A 27 -16.44 10.40 -10.02
CA TRP A 27 -17.20 9.36 -10.73
C TRP A 27 -17.68 8.23 -9.81
N PHE A 28 -16.93 7.89 -8.77
CA PHE A 28 -17.34 6.94 -7.73
C PHE A 28 -18.60 7.42 -7.01
N GLU A 29 -18.64 8.69 -6.61
CA GLU A 29 -19.77 9.31 -5.90
C GLU A 29 -21.01 9.45 -6.80
N LYS A 30 -20.82 9.76 -8.09
CA LYS A 30 -21.92 9.85 -9.08
C LYS A 30 -22.56 8.51 -9.43
N ASN A 31 -21.87 7.39 -9.22
CA ASN A 31 -22.44 6.08 -9.51
C ASN A 31 -23.57 5.75 -8.50
N PRO A 32 -24.81 5.48 -8.93
CA PRO A 32 -25.94 5.23 -8.02
C PRO A 32 -25.96 3.82 -7.41
N SER A 33 -25.04 2.93 -7.83
CA SER A 33 -24.96 1.55 -7.31
C SER A 33 -24.64 1.52 -5.82
N SER A 34 -24.87 0.39 -5.16
CA SER A 34 -24.48 0.20 -3.76
C SER A 34 -22.97 0.27 -3.57
N TRP A 35 -22.52 0.40 -2.32
CA TRP A 35 -21.09 0.37 -1.99
C TRP A 35 -20.44 -0.95 -2.44
N GLU A 36 -21.11 -2.08 -2.19
CA GLU A 36 -20.64 -3.42 -2.55
C GLU A 36 -20.37 -3.52 -4.05
N THR A 37 -21.36 -3.16 -4.89
CA THR A 37 -21.20 -3.19 -6.35
C THR A 37 -20.05 -2.29 -6.83
N LYS A 38 -19.84 -1.15 -6.18
CA LYS A 38 -18.72 -0.25 -6.53
C LYS A 38 -17.37 -0.89 -6.21
N ILE A 39 -17.25 -1.52 -5.04
CA ILE A 39 -16.01 -2.18 -4.59
C ILE A 39 -15.72 -3.46 -5.37
N GLU A 40 -16.71 -4.27 -5.73
CA GLU A 40 -16.54 -5.41 -6.63
C GLU A 40 -15.99 -5.00 -8.00
N ASN A 41 -16.22 -3.75 -8.39
CA ASN A 41 -15.72 -3.15 -9.61
C ASN A 41 -14.63 -2.09 -9.34
N PHE A 42 -13.81 -2.30 -8.29
CA PHE A 42 -12.74 -1.38 -7.88
C PHE A 42 -11.77 -0.94 -8.99
N PRO A 43 -11.43 -1.75 -10.03
CA PRO A 43 -10.44 -1.32 -11.03
C PRO A 43 -10.84 -0.06 -11.79
N LYS A 44 -12.13 0.30 -11.82
CA LYS A 44 -12.63 1.56 -12.42
C LYS A 44 -12.10 2.82 -11.72
N TYR A 45 -11.72 2.70 -10.45
CA TYR A 45 -11.44 3.84 -9.58
C TYR A 45 -9.99 3.83 -9.04
N VAL A 46 -9.32 2.68 -9.12
CA VAL A 46 -7.94 2.52 -8.66
C VAL A 46 -6.97 2.94 -9.77
N ARG A 47 -5.97 3.72 -9.39
CA ARG A 47 -4.95 4.22 -10.33
C ARG A 47 -4.10 3.09 -10.86
N ARG A 48 -3.58 3.25 -12.09
CA ARG A 48 -2.65 2.30 -12.73
C ARG A 48 -1.48 1.94 -11.82
N GLN A 49 -0.87 2.91 -11.13
CA GLN A 49 0.32 2.68 -10.27
C GLN A 49 0.01 1.75 -9.09
N ASN A 50 -1.22 1.82 -8.54
CA ASN A 50 -1.64 0.93 -7.46
C ASN A 50 -1.87 -0.49 -8.00
N LEU A 51 -2.50 -0.63 -9.18
CA LEU A 51 -2.63 -1.94 -9.86
C LEU A 51 -1.27 -2.53 -10.22
N THR A 52 -0.34 -1.70 -10.72
CA THR A 52 1.05 -2.13 -10.97
C THR A 52 1.71 -2.63 -9.68
N ARG A 53 1.55 -1.91 -8.56
CA ARG A 53 2.08 -2.36 -7.26
C ARG A 53 1.50 -3.72 -6.86
N PHE A 54 0.18 -3.92 -7.00
CA PHE A 54 -0.47 -5.21 -6.70
C PHE A 54 0.10 -6.35 -7.56
N LEU A 55 0.21 -6.13 -8.87
CA LEU A 55 0.72 -7.14 -9.81
C LEU A 55 2.19 -7.47 -9.57
N VAL A 56 3.01 -6.50 -9.15
CA VAL A 56 4.41 -6.77 -8.76
C VAL A 56 4.46 -7.69 -7.53
N LEU A 57 3.60 -7.49 -6.53
CA LEU A 57 3.54 -8.39 -5.38
C LEU A 57 3.07 -9.79 -5.81
N TYR A 58 2.09 -9.89 -6.72
CA TYR A 58 1.71 -11.16 -7.33
C TYR A 58 2.89 -11.88 -8.00
N GLU A 59 3.66 -11.19 -8.84
CA GLU A 59 4.85 -11.75 -9.51
C GLU A 59 5.92 -12.21 -8.53
N ILE A 60 6.13 -11.47 -7.43
CA ILE A 60 7.04 -11.88 -6.35
C ILE A 60 6.49 -13.12 -5.65
N PHE A 61 5.20 -13.17 -5.35
CA PHE A 61 4.56 -14.30 -4.68
C PHE A 61 4.70 -15.59 -5.48
N GLN A 62 4.49 -15.51 -6.79
CA GLN A 62 4.66 -16.64 -7.71
C GLN A 62 6.08 -17.23 -7.66
N LYS A 63 7.10 -16.40 -7.43
CA LYS A 63 8.49 -16.88 -7.31
C LYS A 63 8.76 -17.63 -6.00
N VAL A 64 7.94 -17.42 -4.96
CA VAL A 64 8.16 -17.99 -3.62
C VAL A 64 7.13 -19.05 -3.23
N ILE A 65 6.18 -19.38 -4.11
CA ILE A 65 5.12 -20.36 -3.84
C ILE A 65 5.67 -21.75 -3.43
N GLY A 66 6.78 -22.18 -4.02
CA GLY A 66 7.45 -23.45 -3.68
C GLY A 66 8.37 -23.35 -2.45
N VAL A 67 8.51 -22.17 -1.84
CA VAL A 67 9.41 -21.92 -0.71
C VAL A 67 8.61 -21.92 0.58
N LYS A 68 8.88 -22.89 1.45
CA LYS A 68 8.28 -22.97 2.79
C LYS A 68 8.71 -21.77 3.63
N GLY A 69 7.79 -21.21 4.41
CA GLY A 69 8.09 -20.16 5.38
C GLY A 69 7.01 -19.09 5.43
N SER A 70 7.36 -17.96 6.03
CA SER A 70 6.48 -16.81 6.22
C SER A 70 6.89 -15.65 5.31
N ILE A 71 5.98 -14.71 5.07
CA ILE A 71 6.29 -13.44 4.42
C ILE A 71 6.34 -12.35 5.50
N ILE A 72 7.37 -11.52 5.45
CA ILE A 72 7.58 -10.42 6.40
C ILE A 72 7.66 -9.12 5.62
N GLU A 73 6.80 -8.16 5.97
CA GLU A 73 6.82 -6.79 5.47
C GLU A 73 7.31 -5.84 6.56
N CYS A 74 8.42 -5.14 6.30
CA CYS A 74 8.97 -4.11 7.18
C CYS A 74 8.63 -2.73 6.60
N GLY A 75 7.74 -2.00 7.27
CA GLY A 75 7.11 -0.77 6.77
C GLY A 75 5.77 -1.09 6.10
N VAL A 76 4.73 -1.19 6.93
CA VAL A 76 3.35 -1.53 6.54
C VAL A 76 2.59 -0.31 5.99
N ASN A 77 2.80 0.87 6.57
CA ASN A 77 2.09 2.11 6.23
C ASN A 77 0.56 1.89 6.16
N GLN A 78 -0.13 2.27 5.08
CA GLN A 78 -1.57 2.05 4.86
C GLN A 78 -1.97 0.57 4.64
N GLY A 79 -1.08 -0.40 4.89
CA GLY A 79 -1.40 -1.83 4.82
C GLY A 79 -1.62 -2.44 3.43
N PHE A 80 -1.33 -1.70 2.35
CA PHE A 80 -1.48 -2.22 0.99
C PHE A 80 -0.74 -3.54 0.78
N GLY A 81 0.51 -3.64 1.22
CA GLY A 81 1.37 -4.80 0.98
C GLY A 81 0.93 -5.99 1.82
N VAL A 82 0.87 -5.83 3.15
CA VAL A 82 0.43 -6.88 4.08
C VAL A 82 -0.91 -7.51 3.67
N MET A 83 -1.92 -6.71 3.31
CA MET A 83 -3.22 -7.23 2.89
C MET A 83 -3.17 -7.89 1.52
N THR A 84 -2.34 -7.38 0.59
CA THR A 84 -2.11 -8.04 -0.70
C THR A 84 -1.48 -9.42 -0.50
N TRP A 85 -0.46 -9.54 0.35
CA TRP A 85 0.17 -10.83 0.64
C TRP A 85 -0.81 -11.85 1.23
N ALA A 86 -1.66 -11.42 2.15
CA ALA A 86 -2.67 -12.28 2.74
C ALA A 86 -3.68 -12.79 1.70
N LYS A 87 -4.21 -11.90 0.84
CA LYS A 87 -5.12 -12.30 -0.24
C LYS A 87 -4.45 -13.21 -1.26
N LEU A 88 -3.21 -12.92 -1.66
CA LEU A 88 -2.46 -13.77 -2.58
C LEU A 88 -2.19 -15.16 -1.99
N SER A 89 -1.87 -15.24 -0.69
CA SER A 89 -1.73 -16.53 0.01
C SER A 89 -3.02 -17.34 -0.07
N ALA A 90 -4.17 -16.73 0.22
CA ALA A 90 -5.46 -17.39 0.16
C ALA A 90 -5.84 -17.84 -1.28
N ILE A 91 -5.48 -17.05 -2.30
CA ILE A 91 -5.78 -17.33 -3.71
C ILE A 91 -4.87 -18.43 -4.27
N LEU A 92 -3.55 -18.33 -4.05
CA LEU A 92 -2.54 -19.13 -4.74
C LEU A 92 -2.12 -20.36 -3.93
N GLU A 93 -2.28 -20.33 -2.61
CA GLU A 93 -1.96 -21.44 -1.72
C GLU A 93 -3.17 -21.86 -0.87
N PRO A 94 -4.34 -22.22 -1.46
CA PRO A 94 -5.60 -22.41 -0.73
C PRO A 94 -5.56 -23.54 0.31
N VAL A 95 -4.58 -24.44 0.22
CA VAL A 95 -4.37 -25.56 1.15
C VAL A 95 -3.13 -25.39 2.04
N ASN A 96 -2.38 -24.30 1.89
CA ASN A 96 -1.21 -24.04 2.72
C ASN A 96 -1.59 -23.22 3.96
N LEU A 97 -1.95 -23.93 5.02
CA LEU A 97 -2.32 -23.32 6.31
C LEU A 97 -1.11 -22.82 7.14
N THR A 98 0.10 -22.88 6.59
CA THR A 98 1.34 -22.55 7.32
C THR A 98 1.96 -21.22 6.92
N ARG A 99 1.53 -20.62 5.79
CA ARG A 99 2.01 -19.31 5.33
C ARG A 99 1.49 -18.24 6.28
N ARG A 100 2.39 -17.67 7.09
CA ARG A 100 2.08 -16.52 7.95
C ARG A 100 2.56 -15.24 7.30
N ILE A 101 1.76 -14.19 7.41
CA ILE A 101 2.09 -12.84 6.93
C ILE A 101 2.31 -11.95 8.16
N TYR A 102 3.51 -11.39 8.30
CA TYR A 102 3.85 -10.50 9.39
C TYR A 102 4.12 -9.09 8.87
N GLY A 103 3.48 -8.08 9.47
CA GLY A 103 3.74 -6.68 9.22
C GLY A 103 4.40 -6.02 10.43
N PHE A 104 5.55 -5.37 10.23
CA PHE A 104 6.23 -4.60 11.26
C PHE A 104 6.28 -3.12 10.86
N ASP A 105 5.69 -2.25 11.67
CA ASP A 105 5.72 -0.80 11.48
C ASP A 105 5.62 -0.10 12.84
N THR A 106 6.10 1.14 12.92
CA THR A 106 5.89 1.99 14.09
C THR A 106 4.48 2.58 14.12
N PHE A 107 3.84 2.69 12.95
CA PHE A 107 2.60 3.44 12.66
C PHE A 107 2.67 4.95 12.99
N LYS A 108 3.78 5.39 13.58
CA LYS A 108 4.08 6.77 13.96
C LYS A 108 5.05 7.44 12.99
N GLY A 109 5.35 6.78 11.85
CA GLY A 109 6.29 7.27 10.85
C GLY A 109 7.74 6.97 11.22
N PHE A 110 8.69 7.65 10.57
CA PHE A 110 10.11 7.45 10.84
C PHE A 110 10.42 7.73 12.32
N PRO A 111 10.98 6.77 13.08
CA PRO A 111 11.36 7.00 14.47
C PRO A 111 12.54 7.99 14.56
N GLU A 112 13.46 7.89 13.62
CA GLU A 112 14.61 8.76 13.44
C GLU A 112 14.96 8.88 11.97
N VAL A 113 15.75 9.90 11.60
CA VAL A 113 16.25 10.10 10.23
C VAL A 113 17.76 10.21 10.30
N SER A 114 18.46 9.34 9.59
CA SER A 114 19.91 9.34 9.55
C SER A 114 20.43 10.34 8.53
N LYS A 115 21.72 10.70 8.63
CA LYS A 115 22.39 11.54 7.63
C LYS A 115 22.37 10.93 6.22
N LYS A 116 22.25 9.60 6.11
CA LYS A 116 22.22 8.88 4.82
C LYS A 116 20.86 8.95 4.12
N ASP A 117 19.80 9.25 4.87
CA ASP A 117 18.44 9.40 4.33
C ASP A 117 18.22 10.79 3.70
N LEU A 118 19.15 11.73 3.97
CA LEU A 118 19.10 13.11 3.51
C LEU A 118 19.89 13.29 2.21
N SER A 119 19.25 13.91 1.23
CA SER A 119 19.82 14.31 -0.05
C SER A 119 19.31 15.71 -0.41
N LYS A 120 19.80 16.32 -1.50
CA LYS A 120 19.26 17.62 -1.99
C LYS A 120 17.73 17.61 -2.13
N LYS A 121 17.13 16.47 -2.48
CA LYS A 121 15.70 16.30 -2.71
C LYS A 121 14.92 15.88 -1.46
N SER A 122 15.58 15.33 -0.43
CA SER A 122 14.96 14.81 0.80
C SER A 122 15.38 15.56 2.07
N LYS A 123 15.95 16.78 1.95
CA LYS A 123 16.40 17.57 3.10
C LYS A 123 15.32 17.86 4.15
N HIS A 124 14.05 17.86 3.74
CA HIS A 124 12.90 18.16 4.60
C HIS A 124 12.33 16.92 5.30
N VAL A 125 12.86 15.71 5.00
CA VAL A 125 12.43 14.47 5.65
C VAL A 125 12.79 14.53 7.13
N LYS A 126 11.84 14.19 8.00
CA LYS A 126 11.98 14.29 9.44
C LYS A 126 11.30 13.13 10.17
N PRO A 127 11.65 12.89 11.45
CA PRO A 127 10.93 11.95 12.29
C PRO A 127 9.42 12.24 12.28
N GLY A 128 8.61 11.18 12.25
CA GLY A 128 7.16 11.27 12.14
C GLY A 128 6.61 11.30 10.70
N ASP A 129 7.44 11.58 9.69
CA ASP A 129 7.02 11.47 8.30
C ASP A 129 6.65 10.02 7.96
N LEU A 130 5.69 9.86 7.03
CA LEU A 130 5.07 8.58 6.67
C LEU A 130 4.30 7.88 7.81
N SER A 131 3.90 8.60 8.85
CA SER A 131 2.93 8.10 9.83
C SER A 131 1.61 7.67 9.17
N ALA A 132 0.98 6.65 9.74
CA ALA A 132 -0.24 6.05 9.22
C ALA A 132 -1.10 5.55 10.38
N ASP A 133 -2.23 6.21 10.61
CA ASP A 133 -3.18 5.84 11.66
C ASP A 133 -4.12 4.73 11.16
N THR A 134 -3.55 3.54 10.94
CA THR A 134 -4.24 2.38 10.33
C THR A 134 -4.08 1.09 11.13
N LEU A 135 -3.36 1.10 12.25
CA LEU A 135 -3.09 -0.11 13.02
C LEU A 135 -4.37 -0.83 13.46
N GLU A 136 -5.33 -0.09 14.03
CA GLU A 136 -6.58 -0.67 14.51
C GLU A 136 -7.48 -1.14 13.35
N GLU A 137 -7.51 -0.39 12.24
CA GLU A 137 -8.19 -0.82 11.01
C GLU A 137 -7.61 -2.14 10.48
N LEU A 138 -6.28 -2.24 10.40
CA LEU A 138 -5.61 -3.43 9.87
C LEU A 138 -5.79 -4.65 10.77
N LYS A 139 -5.80 -4.48 12.11
CA LYS A 139 -6.17 -5.55 13.04
C LYS A 139 -7.60 -6.04 12.79
N GLY A 140 -8.56 -5.12 12.72
CA GLY A 140 -9.95 -5.49 12.43
C GLY A 140 -10.10 -6.20 11.09
N LEU A 141 -9.40 -5.76 10.05
CA LEU A 141 -9.41 -6.41 8.75
C LEU A 141 -8.71 -7.78 8.74
N SER A 142 -7.69 -8.01 9.58
CA SER A 142 -7.05 -9.32 9.69
C SER A 142 -7.98 -10.32 10.38
N GLU A 143 -8.69 -9.90 11.43
CA GLU A 143 -9.69 -10.74 12.12
C GLU A 143 -10.84 -11.18 11.21
N VAL A 144 -11.22 -10.36 10.23
CA VAL A 144 -12.23 -10.73 9.21
C VAL A 144 -11.68 -11.69 8.16
N HIS A 145 -10.36 -11.69 7.95
CA HIS A 145 -9.73 -12.50 6.91
C HIS A 145 -9.33 -13.90 7.38
N ASP A 146 -8.97 -14.04 8.66
CA ASP A 146 -8.69 -15.32 9.33
C ASP A 146 -9.96 -16.18 9.49
#